data_AF-A0A3G1RNI3-F1
#
_entry.id   AF-A0A3G1RNI3-F1
#
_cell.length_a   1.000
_cell.length_b   1.000
_cell.length_c   1.000
_cell.angle_alpha   90.00
_cell.angle_beta   90.00
_cell.angle_gamma   90.00
#
_symmetry.space_group_name_H-M   'P 1'
#
loop_
_entity.id
_entity.type
_entity.pdbx_description
1 polymer ?
#
loop_
_entity_poly.entity_id
_entity_poly.type
_entity_poly.pdbx_seq_one_letter_code
_entity_poly.pdbx_strand_id
1 'polypeptide(L)'
;YIGPNGSGHYVKMVHNGIEYSDMQLIAESYSLLKHYIGMNNIEISNIFKTWNEGELRSYLVEITGNILCKRDSEGQFILDYILDSASSKGTGAWTAISALELQIPSSVITESVFSRYLSSLKANRMIASTILSGPKRSQVSNIQKENFIEDIRRSLYLGKIISYAQGFSLMKRASQHYDWNLNFSNIAKIFRSGCIIRADFLNFIVSAYSENNNLLDLLFTDSLKDVINLYQISLRNIVITAINQGISI
;
A
#
# COMPACT_ATOMS: atom_id res chain seq x y z
N TYR A 1 26.42 -1.48 6.12
CA TYR A 1 26.34 -0.96 7.51
C TYR A 1 25.20 0.05 7.55
N ILE A 2 24.25 -0.09 8.49
CA ILE A 2 23.07 0.79 8.60
C ILE A 2 23.32 1.92 9.61
N GLY A 3 23.89 1.60 10.76
CA GLY A 3 24.13 2.51 11.86
C GLY A 3 24.48 1.71 13.13
N PRO A 4 24.65 2.39 14.27
CA PRO A 4 24.97 1.75 15.54
C PRO A 4 23.76 1.01 16.14
N ASN A 5 24.01 0.21 17.18
CA ASN A 5 22.98 -0.40 18.04
C ASN A 5 21.88 -1.16 17.26
N GLY A 6 20.61 -0.94 17.62
CA GLY A 6 19.44 -1.58 17.01
C GLY A 6 18.98 -0.99 15.67
N SER A 7 19.72 -0.04 15.08
CA SER A 7 19.30 0.68 13.86
C SER A 7 18.95 -0.24 12.68
N GLY A 8 19.71 -1.32 12.48
CA GLY A 8 19.43 -2.30 11.43
C GLY A 8 18.08 -3.00 11.61
N HIS A 9 17.75 -3.39 12.84
CA HIS A 9 16.44 -3.98 13.16
C HIS A 9 15.32 -2.97 13.03
N TYR A 10 15.55 -1.71 13.41
CA TYR A 10 14.58 -0.63 13.25
C TYR A 10 14.25 -0.38 11.77
N VAL A 11 15.25 -0.29 10.90
CA VAL A 11 15.04 -0.14 9.45
C VAL A 11 14.25 -1.33 8.89
N LYS A 12 14.52 -2.56 9.36
CA LYS A 12 13.73 -3.74 8.97
C LYS A 12 12.29 -3.70 9.48
N MET A 13 12.07 -3.20 10.69
CA MET A 13 10.74 -2.99 11.25
C MET A 13 9.94 -2.05 10.35
N VAL A 14 10.47 -0.86 10.04
CA VAL A 14 9.81 0.12 9.16
C VAL A 14 9.58 -0.44 7.76
N HIS A 15 10.54 -1.19 7.19
CA HIS A 15 10.33 -1.91 5.93
C HIS A 15 9.07 -2.78 5.98
N ASN A 16 8.84 -3.54 7.05
CA ASN A 16 7.65 -4.37 7.17
C ASN A 16 6.37 -3.55 7.39
N GLY A 17 6.46 -2.37 8.03
CA GLY A 17 5.34 -1.42 8.06
C GLY A 17 4.94 -0.95 6.66
N ILE A 18 5.92 -0.55 5.84
CA ILE A 18 5.70 -0.18 4.43
C ILE A 18 5.12 -1.36 3.65
N GLU A 19 5.64 -2.58 3.84
CA GLU A 19 5.11 -3.79 3.23
C GLU A 19 3.62 -4.01 3.56
N TYR A 20 3.20 -3.78 4.81
CA TYR A 20 1.79 -3.92 5.21
C TYR A 20 0.90 -2.93 4.47
N SER A 21 1.35 -1.67 4.37
CA SER A 21 0.61 -0.64 3.63
C SER A 21 0.52 -0.93 2.13
N ASP A 22 1.61 -1.42 1.51
CA ASP A 22 1.61 -1.77 0.09
C ASP A 22 0.59 -2.89 -0.20
N MET A 23 0.57 -3.93 0.64
CA MET A 23 -0.41 -5.01 0.52
C MET A 23 -1.85 -4.51 0.73
N GLN A 24 -2.06 -3.60 1.68
CA GLN A 24 -3.39 -3.05 1.99
C GLN A 24 -3.92 -2.20 0.83
N LEU A 25 -3.10 -1.28 0.28
CA LEU A 25 -3.47 -0.45 -0.87
C LEU A 25 -3.78 -1.31 -2.12
N ILE A 26 -3.02 -2.40 -2.32
CA ILE A 26 -3.30 -3.37 -3.39
C ILE A 26 -4.64 -4.09 -3.14
N ALA A 27 -4.93 -4.48 -1.90
CA ALA A 27 -6.19 -5.12 -1.54
C ALA A 27 -7.41 -4.20 -1.74
N GLU A 28 -7.29 -2.91 -1.43
CA GLU A 28 -8.32 -1.89 -1.69
C GLU A 28 -8.54 -1.71 -3.20
N SER A 29 -7.46 -1.64 -3.98
CA SER A 29 -7.52 -1.57 -5.44
C SER A 29 -8.23 -2.81 -6.03
N TYR A 30 -7.90 -4.00 -5.52
CA TYR A 30 -8.61 -5.24 -5.87
C TYR A 30 -10.10 -5.16 -5.50
N SER A 31 -10.44 -4.69 -4.29
CA SER A 31 -11.82 -4.56 -3.82
C SER A 31 -12.65 -3.65 -4.72
N LEU A 32 -12.10 -2.51 -5.14
CA LEU A 32 -12.76 -1.60 -6.08
C LEU A 32 -12.97 -2.27 -7.45
N LEU A 33 -11.96 -2.92 -8.01
CA LEU A 33 -12.09 -3.62 -9.31
C LEU A 33 -13.12 -4.77 -9.24
N LYS A 34 -13.08 -5.58 -8.18
CA LYS A 34 -13.93 -6.77 -8.01
C LYS A 34 -15.37 -6.41 -7.64
N HIS A 35 -15.56 -5.56 -6.64
CA HIS A 35 -16.87 -5.35 -6.03
C HIS A 35 -17.61 -4.10 -6.52
N TYR A 36 -16.88 -3.09 -7.01
CA TYR A 36 -17.50 -1.88 -7.54
C TYR A 36 -17.62 -1.90 -9.06
N ILE A 37 -16.53 -2.22 -9.76
CA ILE A 37 -16.56 -2.33 -11.23
C ILE A 37 -17.19 -3.66 -11.67
N GLY A 38 -17.02 -4.73 -10.88
CA GLY A 38 -17.61 -6.05 -11.16
C GLY A 38 -16.74 -6.96 -12.02
N MET A 39 -15.42 -6.77 -12.00
CA MET A 39 -14.48 -7.55 -12.82
C MET A 39 -14.23 -8.95 -12.24
N ASN A 40 -13.99 -9.93 -13.09
CA ASN A 40 -13.59 -11.28 -12.68
C ASN A 40 -12.08 -11.38 -12.45
N ASN A 41 -11.62 -12.48 -11.83
CA ASN A 41 -10.23 -12.62 -11.41
C ASN A 41 -9.21 -12.59 -12.58
N ILE A 42 -9.60 -13.05 -13.78
CA ILE A 42 -8.72 -13.00 -14.97
C ILE A 42 -8.55 -11.56 -15.46
N GLU A 43 -9.65 -10.81 -15.54
CA GLU A 43 -9.62 -9.41 -15.93
C GLU A 43 -8.75 -8.59 -14.97
N ILE A 44 -8.94 -8.78 -13.65
CA ILE A 44 -8.14 -8.10 -12.63
C ILE A 44 -6.66 -8.53 -12.72
N SER A 45 -6.38 -9.83 -12.93
CA SER A 45 -5.01 -10.33 -13.16
C SER A 45 -4.34 -9.57 -14.31
N ASN A 46 -5.04 -9.39 -15.44
CA ASN A 46 -4.50 -8.69 -16.60
C ASN A 46 -4.23 -7.21 -16.30
N ILE A 47 -5.12 -6.53 -15.56
CA ILE A 47 -4.89 -5.16 -15.10
C ILE A 47 -3.61 -5.07 -14.27
N PHE A 48 -3.41 -5.94 -13.27
CA PHE A 48 -2.21 -5.92 -12.45
C PHE A 48 -0.93 -6.23 -13.26
N LYS A 49 -1.01 -7.12 -14.26
CA LYS A 49 0.10 -7.37 -15.19
C LYS A 49 0.45 -6.11 -16.00
N THR A 50 -0.55 -5.42 -16.56
CA THR A 50 -0.34 -4.15 -17.27
C THR A 50 0.21 -3.06 -16.34
N TRP A 51 -0.32 -2.93 -15.12
CA TRP A 51 0.22 -1.97 -14.14
C TRP A 51 1.68 -2.26 -13.79
N ASN A 52 2.08 -3.54 -13.76
CA ASN A 52 3.46 -3.95 -13.49
C ASN A 52 4.42 -3.66 -14.65
N GLU A 53 3.92 -3.31 -15.83
CA GLU A 53 4.76 -2.86 -16.95
C GLU A 53 5.16 -1.38 -16.83
N GLY A 54 4.38 -0.59 -16.09
CA GLY A 54 4.56 0.86 -15.88
C GLY A 54 5.11 1.24 -14.50
N GLU A 55 4.70 2.42 -14.00
CA GLU A 55 5.26 3.00 -12.76
C GLU A 55 4.96 2.21 -11.48
N LEU A 56 3.97 1.32 -11.53
CA LEU A 56 3.64 0.41 -10.42
C LEU A 56 4.50 -0.86 -10.41
N ARG A 57 5.48 -0.98 -11.32
CA ARG A 57 6.37 -2.15 -11.39
C ARG A 57 6.99 -2.46 -10.03
N SER A 58 6.57 -3.58 -9.47
CA SER A 58 6.99 -4.03 -8.15
C SER A 58 6.69 -5.51 -7.96
N TYR A 59 7.43 -6.14 -7.07
CA TYR A 59 7.22 -7.55 -6.77
C TYR A 59 5.80 -7.84 -6.26
N LEU A 60 5.24 -6.98 -5.42
CA LEU A 60 3.90 -7.18 -4.87
C LEU A 60 2.81 -7.07 -5.94
N VAL A 61 2.94 -6.15 -6.91
CA VAL A 61 2.00 -6.03 -8.04
C VAL A 61 2.14 -7.24 -8.97
N GLU A 62 3.37 -7.68 -9.26
CA GLU A 62 3.66 -8.87 -10.07
C GLU A 62 2.99 -10.13 -9.49
N ILE A 63 3.24 -10.45 -8.21
CA ILE A 63 2.67 -11.65 -7.59
C ILE A 63 1.15 -11.55 -7.46
N THR A 64 0.59 -10.34 -7.32
CA THR A 64 -0.86 -10.15 -7.28
C THR A 64 -1.52 -10.58 -8.59
N GLY A 65 -0.94 -10.17 -9.73
CA GLY A 65 -1.39 -10.63 -11.05
C GLY A 65 -1.31 -12.15 -11.20
N ASN A 66 -0.28 -12.79 -10.65
CA ASN A 66 -0.12 -14.25 -10.70
C ASN A 66 -1.09 -14.99 -9.76
N ILE A 67 -1.33 -14.47 -8.56
CA ILE A 67 -2.24 -15.04 -7.55
C ILE A 67 -3.67 -15.05 -8.08
N LEU A 68 -4.10 -13.95 -8.69
CA LEU A 68 -5.48 -13.79 -9.18
C LEU A 68 -5.86 -14.83 -10.23
N CYS A 69 -4.93 -15.26 -11.09
CA CYS A 69 -5.20 -16.28 -12.10
C CYS A 69 -4.89 -17.72 -11.65
N LYS A 70 -4.41 -17.92 -10.41
CA LYS A 70 -4.04 -19.26 -9.94
C LYS A 70 -5.29 -20.09 -9.65
N ARG A 71 -5.32 -21.28 -10.26
CA ARG A 71 -6.36 -22.29 -10.05
C ARG A 71 -5.84 -23.53 -9.32
N ASP A 72 -6.73 -24.22 -8.63
CA ASP A 72 -6.51 -25.55 -8.06
C ASP A 72 -6.70 -26.67 -9.11
N SER A 73 -6.66 -27.93 -8.67
CA SER A 73 -6.86 -29.10 -9.53
C SER A 73 -8.27 -29.23 -10.10
N GLU A 74 -9.27 -28.56 -9.50
CA GLU A 74 -10.67 -28.57 -9.92
C GLU A 74 -11.01 -27.37 -10.82
N GLY A 75 -10.02 -26.51 -11.08
CA GLY A 75 -10.18 -25.31 -11.92
C GLY A 75 -10.76 -24.10 -11.18
N GLN A 76 -10.92 -24.17 -9.85
CA GLN A 76 -11.41 -23.07 -9.04
C GLN A 76 -10.29 -22.07 -8.75
N PHE A 77 -10.61 -20.78 -8.67
CA PHE A 77 -9.62 -19.76 -8.32
C PHE A 77 -9.28 -19.87 -6.83
N ILE A 78 -8.01 -20.16 -6.52
CA ILE A 78 -7.57 -20.41 -5.14
C ILE A 78 -7.90 -19.21 -4.23
N LEU A 79 -7.72 -17.99 -4.75
CA LEU A 79 -7.97 -16.75 -3.99
C LEU A 79 -9.38 -16.70 -3.38
N ASP A 80 -10.39 -17.17 -4.11
CA ASP A 80 -11.79 -17.07 -3.69
C ASP A 80 -12.14 -18.04 -2.54
N TYR A 81 -11.25 -18.99 -2.23
CA TYR A 81 -11.40 -19.98 -1.15
C TYR A 81 -10.48 -19.71 0.06
N ILE A 82 -9.59 -18.72 -0.03
CA ILE A 82 -8.75 -18.33 1.11
C ILE A 82 -9.59 -17.56 2.13
N LEU A 83 -9.51 -17.97 3.39
CA LEU A 83 -10.16 -17.26 4.49
C LEU A 83 -9.65 -15.82 4.58
N ASP A 84 -10.57 -14.85 4.58
CA ASP A 84 -10.33 -13.41 4.69
C ASP A 84 -9.99 -12.96 6.11
N SER A 85 -8.96 -13.59 6.70
CA SER A 85 -8.44 -13.29 8.04
C SER A 85 -6.91 -13.20 7.97
N ALA A 86 -6.40 -11.98 7.80
CA ALA A 86 -4.98 -11.73 7.68
C ALA A 86 -4.27 -11.93 9.03
N SER A 87 -3.27 -12.82 9.04
CA SER A 87 -2.37 -12.96 10.18
C SER A 87 -1.31 -11.85 10.21
N SER A 88 -0.68 -11.66 11.37
CA SER A 88 0.47 -10.76 11.53
C SER A 88 1.48 -11.36 12.53
N LYS A 89 2.76 -11.03 12.35
CA LYS A 89 3.86 -11.44 13.25
C LYS A 89 4.39 -10.29 14.12
N GLY A 90 3.63 -9.20 14.24
CA GLY A 90 3.94 -8.07 15.13
C GLY A 90 4.71 -6.89 14.52
N THR A 91 5.57 -7.10 13.51
CA THR A 91 6.47 -6.03 13.01
C THR A 91 5.77 -4.81 12.43
N GLY A 92 4.62 -4.99 11.77
CA GLY A 92 3.79 -3.86 11.33
C GLY A 92 3.23 -3.05 12.51
N ALA A 93 2.76 -3.74 13.55
CA ALA A 93 2.27 -3.09 14.77
C ALA A 93 3.40 -2.36 15.53
N TRP A 94 4.61 -2.91 15.57
CA TRP A 94 5.76 -2.23 16.15
C TRP A 94 6.11 -0.93 15.43
N THR A 95 5.91 -0.88 14.10
CA THR A 95 6.11 0.36 13.33
C THR A 95 5.08 1.41 13.72
N ALA A 96 3.80 1.03 13.84
CA ALA A 96 2.73 1.92 14.28
C ALA A 96 2.95 2.42 15.73
N ILE A 97 3.35 1.54 16.64
CA ILE A 97 3.69 1.89 18.04
C ILE A 97 4.85 2.89 18.05
N SER A 98 5.91 2.61 17.30
CA SER A 98 7.07 3.51 17.27
C SER A 98 6.72 4.89 16.66
N ALA A 99 5.82 4.93 15.67
CA ALA A 99 5.32 6.19 15.13
C ALA A 99 4.57 7.02 16.18
N LEU A 100 3.75 6.38 17.01
CA LEU A 100 3.07 7.03 18.14
C LEU A 100 4.07 7.54 19.19
N GLU A 101 5.04 6.72 19.58
CA GLU A 101 6.08 7.09 20.56
C GLU A 101 6.94 8.27 20.09
N LEU A 102 7.33 8.27 18.81
CA LEU A 102 8.14 9.32 18.20
C LEU A 102 7.32 10.53 17.71
N GLN A 103 6.00 10.47 17.85
CA GLN A 103 5.05 11.51 17.46
C GLN A 103 5.14 11.87 15.97
N ILE A 104 5.21 10.85 15.12
CA ILE A 104 5.24 11.00 13.65
C ILE A 104 3.96 10.42 13.05
N PRO A 105 3.26 11.17 12.19
CA PRO A 105 2.08 10.66 11.51
C PRO A 105 2.48 9.53 10.54
N SER A 106 2.03 8.32 10.84
CA SER A 106 2.19 7.14 9.97
C SER A 106 0.84 6.45 9.76
N SER A 107 -0.11 7.23 9.23
CA SER A 107 -1.52 6.82 9.14
C SER A 107 -1.72 5.62 8.22
N VAL A 108 -1.10 5.58 7.03
CA VAL A 108 -1.34 4.49 6.06
C VAL A 108 -0.83 3.16 6.60
N ILE A 109 0.35 3.17 7.23
CA ILE A 109 0.91 1.99 7.88
C ILE A 109 0.05 1.57 9.06
N THR A 110 -0.40 2.51 9.90
CA THR A 110 -1.22 2.21 11.08
C THR A 110 -2.58 1.62 10.68
N GLU A 111 -3.27 2.21 9.71
CA GLU A 111 -4.54 1.68 9.20
C GLU A 111 -4.37 0.31 8.55
N SER A 112 -3.24 0.05 7.86
CA SER A 112 -2.97 -1.30 7.34
C SER A 112 -2.83 -2.37 8.43
N VAL A 113 -2.40 -1.99 9.65
CA VAL A 113 -2.41 -2.89 10.81
C VAL A 113 -3.83 -3.10 11.32
N PHE A 114 -4.62 -2.03 11.44
CA PHE A 114 -6.01 -2.13 11.88
C PHE A 114 -6.90 -2.90 10.91
N SER A 115 -6.71 -2.76 9.59
CA SER A 115 -7.41 -3.56 8.59
C SER A 115 -7.16 -5.07 8.77
N ARG A 116 -5.94 -5.46 9.15
CA ARG A 116 -5.66 -6.87 9.48
C ARG A 116 -6.40 -7.31 10.75
N TYR A 117 -6.41 -6.48 11.80
CA TYR A 117 -7.14 -6.78 13.03
C TYR A 117 -8.65 -6.85 12.78
N LEU A 118 -9.20 -5.95 11.95
CA LEU A 118 -10.60 -6.01 11.54
C LEU A 118 -10.92 -7.31 10.78
N SER A 119 -10.01 -7.75 9.90
CA SER A 119 -10.17 -9.00 9.15
C SER A 119 -10.22 -10.23 10.06
N SER A 120 -9.47 -10.26 11.17
CA SER A 120 -9.47 -11.40 12.09
C SER A 120 -10.76 -11.52 12.93
N LEU A 121 -11.53 -10.43 13.06
CA LEU A 121 -12.84 -10.41 13.70
C LEU A 121 -13.96 -11.00 12.80
N LYS A 122 -13.71 -12.14 12.15
CA LYS A 122 -14.60 -12.74 11.14
C LYS A 122 -16.01 -12.97 11.67
N ALA A 123 -16.17 -13.55 12.85
CA ALA A 123 -17.49 -13.80 13.45
C ALA A 123 -18.28 -12.49 13.64
N ASN A 124 -17.63 -11.44 14.17
CA ASN A 124 -18.25 -10.14 14.35
C ASN A 124 -18.67 -9.53 13.01
N ARG A 125 -17.80 -9.60 11.99
CA ARG A 125 -18.11 -9.11 10.64
C ARG A 125 -19.29 -9.85 10.00
N MET A 126 -19.36 -11.16 10.17
CA MET A 126 -20.49 -11.97 9.67
C MET A 126 -21.80 -11.55 10.34
N ILE A 127 -21.82 -11.43 11.67
CA ILE A 127 -23.02 -10.97 12.41
C ILE A 127 -23.39 -9.54 11.96
N ALA A 128 -22.42 -8.62 11.95
CA ALA A 128 -22.62 -7.23 11.54
C ALA A 128 -23.22 -7.11 10.13
N SER A 129 -22.79 -7.94 9.18
CA SER A 129 -23.33 -7.95 7.81
C SER A 129 -24.80 -8.31 7.70
N THR A 130 -25.38 -8.94 8.73
CA THR A 130 -26.80 -9.31 8.76
C THR A 130 -27.69 -8.28 9.46
N ILE A 131 -27.11 -7.41 10.30
CA ILE A 131 -27.86 -6.47 11.14
C ILE A 131 -27.61 -5.00 10.80
N LEU A 132 -26.47 -4.67 10.20
CA LEU A 132 -26.14 -3.30 9.78
C LEU A 132 -26.49 -3.11 8.32
N SER A 133 -27.14 -1.98 8.01
CA SER A 133 -27.44 -1.57 6.64
C SER A 133 -26.35 -0.64 6.10
N GLY A 134 -26.19 -0.67 4.77
CA GLY A 134 -25.31 0.24 4.03
C GLY A 134 -26.03 0.79 2.79
N PRO A 135 -25.38 1.71 2.04
CA PRO A 135 -25.96 2.23 0.82
C PRO A 135 -26.20 1.13 -0.22
N LYS A 136 -27.22 1.30 -1.05
CA LYS A 136 -27.42 0.44 -2.22
C LYS A 136 -26.34 0.76 -3.24
N ARG A 137 -25.50 -0.23 -3.55
CA ARG A 137 -24.43 -0.08 -4.54
C ARG A 137 -25.00 0.13 -5.93
N SER A 138 -24.56 1.17 -6.62
CA SER A 138 -24.81 1.38 -8.04
C SER A 138 -23.63 0.85 -8.84
N GLN A 139 -23.88 0.02 -9.86
CA GLN A 139 -22.82 -0.44 -10.74
C GLN A 139 -22.28 0.70 -11.61
N VAL A 140 -20.98 0.66 -11.88
CA VAL A 140 -20.31 1.59 -12.79
C VAL A 140 -20.82 1.38 -14.22
N SER A 141 -21.23 2.46 -14.88
CA SER A 141 -21.60 2.40 -16.30
C SER A 141 -20.42 1.98 -17.16
N ASN A 142 -20.65 1.22 -18.24
CA ASN A 142 -19.56 0.74 -19.11
C ASN A 142 -18.69 1.89 -19.67
N ILE A 143 -19.27 3.07 -19.90
CA ILE A 143 -18.58 4.27 -20.41
C ILE A 143 -17.53 4.81 -19.41
N GLN A 144 -17.72 4.58 -18.11
CA GLN A 144 -16.86 5.11 -17.05
C GLN A 144 -15.83 4.11 -16.54
N LYS A 145 -15.89 2.83 -16.95
CA LYS A 145 -15.04 1.76 -16.40
C LYS A 145 -13.56 2.03 -16.60
N GLU A 146 -13.13 2.40 -17.80
CA GLU A 146 -11.71 2.63 -18.11
C GLU A 146 -11.13 3.81 -17.33
N ASN A 147 -11.86 4.93 -17.29
CA ASN A 147 -11.47 6.10 -16.51
C ASN A 147 -11.36 5.77 -15.02
N PHE A 148 -12.29 4.97 -14.49
CA PHE A 148 -12.26 4.58 -13.08
C PHE A 148 -11.11 3.62 -12.78
N ILE A 149 -10.76 2.69 -13.69
CA ILE A 149 -9.58 1.82 -13.55
C ILE A 149 -8.30 2.65 -13.49
N GLU A 150 -8.18 3.68 -14.33
CA GLU A 150 -7.04 4.60 -14.29
C GLU A 150 -7.02 5.43 -13.00
N ASP A 151 -8.17 5.89 -12.51
CA ASP A 151 -8.27 6.57 -11.23
C ASP A 151 -7.82 5.67 -10.06
N ILE A 152 -8.16 4.37 -10.07
CA ILE A 152 -7.66 3.40 -9.09
C ILE A 152 -6.14 3.27 -9.20
N ARG A 153 -5.60 3.11 -10.41
CA ARG A 153 -4.16 2.97 -10.65
C ARG A 153 -3.37 4.14 -10.09
N ARG A 154 -3.82 5.37 -10.39
CA ARG A 154 -3.22 6.62 -9.90
C ARG A 154 -3.32 6.76 -8.39
N SER A 155 -4.47 6.40 -7.83
CA SER A 155 -4.71 6.42 -6.38
C SER A 155 -3.82 5.42 -5.65
N LEU A 156 -3.65 4.20 -6.18
CA LEU A 156 -2.72 3.20 -5.66
C LEU A 156 -1.29 3.75 -5.66
N TYR A 157 -0.84 4.33 -6.77
CA TYR A 157 0.51 4.88 -6.86
C TYR A 157 0.74 6.04 -5.87
N LEU A 158 -0.23 6.96 -5.78
CA LEU A 158 -0.17 8.07 -4.82
C LEU A 158 -0.21 7.58 -3.36
N GLY A 159 -1.01 6.56 -3.05
CA GLY A 159 -1.02 5.91 -1.74
C GLY A 159 0.34 5.31 -1.36
N LYS A 160 1.01 4.66 -2.33
CA LYS A 160 2.39 4.17 -2.13
C LYS A 160 3.35 5.34 -1.84
N ILE A 161 3.30 6.41 -2.63
CA ILE A 161 4.13 7.60 -2.40
C ILE A 161 3.97 8.13 -0.97
N ILE A 162 2.73 8.31 -0.52
CA ILE A 162 2.43 8.81 0.82
C ILE A 162 2.93 7.84 1.90
N SER A 163 2.72 6.54 1.74
CA SER A 163 3.19 5.54 2.71
C SER A 163 4.71 5.54 2.85
N TYR A 164 5.44 5.59 1.73
CA TYR A 164 6.91 5.65 1.77
C TYR A 164 7.39 6.96 2.38
N ALA A 165 6.77 8.11 2.06
CA ALA A 165 7.07 9.38 2.70
C ALA A 165 6.92 9.30 4.23
N GLN A 166 5.83 8.71 4.72
CA GLN A 166 5.60 8.49 6.15
C GLN A 166 6.66 7.56 6.77
N GLY A 167 7.00 6.45 6.11
CA GLY A 167 8.02 5.52 6.59
C GLY A 167 9.42 6.14 6.67
N PHE A 168 9.82 6.92 5.66
CA PHE A 168 11.10 7.62 5.66
C PHE A 168 11.13 8.77 6.67
N SER A 169 10.03 9.50 6.85
CA SER A 169 9.88 10.51 7.91
C SER A 169 10.05 9.89 9.31
N LEU A 170 9.45 8.71 9.53
CA LEU A 170 9.62 7.94 10.77
C LEU A 170 11.09 7.53 11.00
N MET A 171 11.76 6.99 9.99
CA MET A 171 13.19 6.65 10.08
C MET A 171 14.06 7.88 10.34
N LYS A 172 13.71 9.02 9.74
CA LYS A 172 14.42 10.30 9.97
C LYS A 172 14.28 10.77 11.40
N ARG A 173 13.05 10.78 11.94
CA ARG A 173 12.81 11.13 13.34
C ARG A 173 13.52 10.18 14.30
N ALA A 174 13.50 8.88 14.03
CA ALA A 174 14.21 7.88 14.82
C ALA A 174 15.73 8.10 14.77
N SER A 175 16.29 8.39 13.59
CA SER A 175 17.71 8.69 13.44
C SER A 175 18.15 9.89 14.27
N GLN A 176 17.31 10.92 14.38
CA GLN A 176 17.57 12.10 15.21
C GLN A 176 17.39 11.80 16.70
N HIS A 177 16.39 10.99 17.07
CA HIS A 177 16.11 10.68 18.47
C HIS A 177 17.16 9.76 19.10
N TYR A 178 17.69 8.82 18.32
CA TYR A 178 18.61 7.79 18.78
C TYR A 178 20.06 7.99 18.32
N ASP A 179 20.37 9.15 17.72
CA ASP A 179 21.70 9.51 17.22
C ASP A 179 22.32 8.47 16.26
N TRP A 180 21.51 7.87 15.39
CA TRP A 180 21.96 6.80 14.50
C TRP A 180 22.63 7.27 13.20
N ASN A 181 22.48 8.55 12.85
CA ASN A 181 23.00 9.15 11.61
C ASN A 181 22.73 8.28 10.36
N LEU A 182 21.47 7.88 10.17
CA LEU A 182 21.06 7.00 9.09
C LEU A 182 21.29 7.64 7.72
N ASN A 183 21.75 6.83 6.76
CA ASN A 183 21.89 7.23 5.36
C ASN A 183 20.70 6.70 4.55
N PHE A 184 19.77 7.59 4.17
CA PHE A 184 18.52 7.21 3.54
C PHE A 184 18.69 6.75 2.09
N SER A 185 19.70 7.28 1.37
CA SER A 185 20.06 6.78 0.04
C SER A 185 20.50 5.31 0.09
N ASN A 186 21.35 4.95 1.05
CA ASN A 186 21.79 3.57 1.25
C ASN A 186 20.64 2.66 1.70
N ILE A 187 19.76 3.13 2.59
CA ILE A 187 18.55 2.39 2.99
C ILE A 187 17.64 2.14 1.77
N ALA A 188 17.40 3.14 0.94
CA ALA A 188 16.59 2.96 -0.27
C ALA A 188 17.28 2.00 -1.27
N LYS A 189 18.61 2.05 -1.39
CA LYS A 189 19.38 1.10 -2.25
C LYS A 189 19.20 -0.34 -1.82
N ILE A 190 19.24 -0.65 -0.52
CA ILE A 190 19.05 -2.03 -0.06
C ILE A 190 17.61 -2.53 -0.26
N PHE A 191 16.61 -1.64 -0.27
CA PHE A 191 15.23 -2.03 -0.53
C PHE A 191 14.97 -2.33 -2.02
N ARG A 192 15.84 -1.90 -2.94
CA ARG A 192 15.65 -2.13 -4.39
C ARG A 192 15.76 -3.59 -4.80
N SER A 193 16.37 -4.46 -4.00
CA SER A 193 16.65 -5.84 -4.40
C SER A 193 16.58 -6.80 -3.23
N GLY A 194 16.07 -8.01 -3.48
CA GLY A 194 15.98 -9.09 -2.50
C GLY A 194 14.85 -8.99 -1.48
N CYS A 195 14.32 -7.80 -1.20
CA CYS A 195 13.21 -7.64 -0.25
C CYS A 195 11.81 -7.69 -0.92
N ILE A 196 10.76 -7.71 -0.11
CA ILE A 196 9.36 -7.84 -0.55
C ILE A 196 8.87 -6.54 -1.21
N ILE A 197 9.26 -5.38 -0.68
CA ILE A 197 8.81 -4.08 -1.19
C ILE A 197 9.59 -3.59 -2.43
N ARG A 198 10.41 -4.46 -3.04
CA ARG A 198 11.24 -4.08 -4.19
C ARG A 198 10.37 -3.60 -5.35
N ALA A 199 10.70 -2.42 -5.87
CA ALA A 199 9.96 -1.71 -6.90
C ALA A 199 10.86 -0.71 -7.63
N ASP A 200 10.52 -0.38 -8.88
CA ASP A 200 11.23 0.67 -9.62
C ASP A 200 11.07 2.04 -8.95
N PHE A 201 9.98 2.25 -8.21
CA PHE A 201 9.75 3.42 -7.37
C PHE A 201 10.89 3.69 -6.37
N LEU A 202 11.59 2.67 -5.88
CA LEU A 202 12.71 2.89 -4.96
C LEU A 202 13.91 3.57 -5.63
N ASN A 203 14.04 3.49 -6.96
CA ASN A 203 15.07 4.24 -7.70
C ASN A 203 14.87 5.75 -7.53
N PHE A 204 13.61 6.20 -7.51
CA PHE A 204 13.26 7.58 -7.23
C PHE A 204 13.81 8.05 -5.89
N ILE A 205 13.53 7.26 -4.84
CA ILE A 205 13.89 7.60 -3.46
C ILE A 205 15.41 7.62 -3.31
N VAL A 206 16.11 6.67 -3.97
CA VAL A 206 17.57 6.70 -4.03
C VAL A 206 18.08 7.98 -4.65
N SER A 207 17.55 8.41 -5.80
CA SER A 207 17.98 9.65 -6.45
C SER A 207 17.75 10.87 -5.55
N ALA A 208 16.54 11.00 -5.00
CA ALA A 208 16.16 12.11 -4.14
C ALA A 208 17.09 12.26 -2.92
N TYR A 209 17.37 11.17 -2.20
CA TYR A 209 18.27 11.22 -1.04
C TYR A 209 19.77 11.25 -1.41
N SER A 210 20.13 10.91 -2.64
CA SER A 210 21.52 11.05 -3.10
C SER A 210 21.86 12.50 -3.43
N GLU A 211 20.88 13.27 -3.92
CA GLU A 211 21.02 14.72 -4.10
C GLU A 211 21.03 15.46 -2.76
N ASN A 212 20.17 15.07 -1.82
CA ASN A 212 20.10 15.66 -0.49
C ASN A 212 19.72 14.63 0.57
N ASN A 213 20.66 14.18 1.42
CA ASN A 213 20.31 13.24 2.50
C ASN A 213 19.43 13.88 3.60
N ASN A 214 19.33 15.22 3.63
CA ASN A 214 18.60 15.99 4.63
C ASN A 214 17.25 16.53 4.12
N LEU A 215 16.64 15.88 3.10
CA LEU A 215 15.30 16.23 2.60
C LEU A 215 14.32 16.41 3.76
N LEU A 216 13.56 17.51 3.74
CA LEU A 216 12.51 17.76 4.73
C LEU A 216 11.46 16.64 4.68
N ASP A 217 10.93 16.38 3.49
CA ASP A 217 9.98 15.30 3.20
C ASP A 217 10.16 14.84 1.74
N LEU A 218 9.91 13.54 1.47
CA LEU A 218 9.93 13.00 0.11
C LEU A 218 8.89 13.68 -0.79
N LEU A 219 7.73 14.06 -0.24
CA LEU A 219 6.63 14.66 -0.99
C LEU A 219 7.00 16.01 -1.64
N PHE A 220 8.06 16.67 -1.17
CA PHE A 220 8.50 17.97 -1.70
C PHE A 220 9.50 17.87 -2.85
N THR A 221 9.95 16.67 -3.19
CA THR A 221 10.85 16.44 -4.33
C THR A 221 10.12 16.77 -5.62
N ASP A 222 10.78 17.48 -6.55
CA ASP A 222 10.14 18.01 -7.76
C ASP A 222 9.42 16.93 -8.58
N SER A 223 10.04 15.76 -8.67
CA SER A 223 9.54 14.66 -9.47
C SER A 223 8.39 13.88 -8.80
N LEU A 224 8.18 13.94 -7.47
CA LEU A 224 6.92 13.48 -6.85
C LEU A 224 5.87 14.57 -6.82
N LYS A 225 6.26 15.83 -6.65
CA LYS A 225 5.34 16.96 -6.60
C LYS A 225 4.43 16.99 -7.84
N ASP A 226 5.00 16.77 -9.02
CA ASP A 226 4.23 16.76 -10.27
C ASP A 226 3.25 15.57 -10.34
N VAL A 227 3.69 14.38 -9.92
CA VAL A 227 2.81 13.19 -9.83
C VAL A 227 1.68 13.42 -8.83
N ILE A 228 1.98 13.95 -7.65
CA ILE A 228 0.99 14.23 -6.59
C ILE A 228 -0.05 15.23 -7.11
N ASN A 229 0.39 16.33 -7.73
CA ASN A 229 -0.49 17.35 -8.29
C ASN A 229 -1.40 16.77 -9.39
N LEU A 230 -0.88 15.87 -10.21
CA LEU A 230 -1.63 15.21 -11.28
C LEU A 230 -2.61 14.15 -10.75
N TYR A 231 -2.22 13.34 -9.76
CA TYR A 231 -2.98 12.15 -9.33
C TYR A 231 -3.91 12.40 -8.14
N GLN A 232 -3.78 13.52 -7.43
CA GLN A 232 -4.65 13.82 -6.28
C GLN A 232 -6.14 13.89 -6.66
N ILE A 233 -6.48 14.29 -7.89
CA ILE A 233 -7.89 14.31 -8.33
C ILE A 233 -8.46 12.89 -8.45
N SER A 234 -7.67 11.94 -8.97
CA SER A 234 -8.03 10.54 -9.03
C SER A 234 -8.27 9.96 -7.64
N LEU A 235 -7.38 10.25 -6.68
CA LEU A 235 -7.56 9.83 -5.29
C LEU A 235 -8.84 10.39 -4.68
N ARG A 236 -9.15 11.67 -4.90
CA ARG A 236 -10.42 12.28 -4.43
C ARG A 236 -11.62 11.60 -5.04
N ASN A 237 -11.61 11.32 -6.34
CA ASN A 237 -12.70 10.63 -7.03
C ASN A 237 -12.94 9.24 -6.42
N ILE A 238 -11.87 8.48 -6.18
CA ILE A 238 -11.93 7.15 -5.56
C ILE A 238 -12.50 7.24 -4.13
N VAL A 239 -12.02 8.16 -3.30
CA VAL A 239 -12.50 8.34 -1.92
C VAL A 239 -13.97 8.75 -1.86
N ILE A 240 -14.37 9.75 -2.64
CA ILE A 240 -15.77 10.20 -2.70
C ILE A 240 -16.67 9.04 -3.15
N THR A 241 -16.25 8.29 -4.16
CA THR A 241 -17.00 7.15 -4.67
C THR A 241 -17.11 6.04 -3.63
N ALA A 242 -16.01 5.67 -2.98
CA ALA A 242 -16.00 4.63 -1.97
C ALA A 242 -16.92 4.98 -0.78
N ILE A 243 -16.90 6.22 -0.31
CA ILE A 243 -17.82 6.74 0.72
C ILE A 243 -19.28 6.57 0.28
N ASN A 244 -19.63 7.05 -0.91
CA ASN A 244 -20.99 6.98 -1.44
C ASN A 244 -21.49 5.54 -1.62
N GLN A 245 -20.58 4.60 -1.88
CA GLN A 245 -20.90 3.20 -2.20
C GLN A 245 -20.72 2.25 -1.02
N GLY A 246 -20.30 2.75 0.15
CA GLY A 246 -20.05 1.93 1.34
C GLY A 246 -18.94 0.91 1.10
N ILE A 247 -17.84 1.34 0.49
CA ILE A 247 -16.63 0.55 0.27
C ILE A 247 -15.56 1.09 1.20
N SER A 248 -14.97 0.20 2.01
CA SER A 248 -13.84 0.56 2.87
C SER A 248 -12.58 0.65 2.02
N ILE A 249 -11.96 1.83 2.04
CA ILE A 249 -10.64 2.14 1.49
C ILE A 249 -9.91 3.09 2.44
#